data_AF-A0A7C0UI16-F1
#
_entry.id   AF-A0A7C0UI16-F1
#
_cell.length_a   1.000
_cell.length_b   1.000
_cell.length_c   1.000
_cell.angle_alpha   90.00
_cell.angle_beta   90.00
_cell.angle_gamma   90.00
#
_symmetry.space_group_name_H-M   'P 1'
#
loop_
_entity.id
_entity.type
_entity.pdbx_description
1 polymer ?
#
loop_
_entity_poly.entity_id
_entity_poly.type
_entity_poly.pdbx_seq_one_letter_code
_entity_poly.pdbx_strand_id
1 'polypeptide(L)' 'AVKKFKVLKKMINVNVILVNEDTFIEEAFNISVNKDITVYDSLYLALSLEKKAPLATLDEKQRKVAKELSLKVLP' A
#
# COMPACT_ATOMS: atom_id res chain seq x y z
N ALA A 1 21.16 -6.30 -8.50
CA ALA A 1 19.70 -6.05 -8.61
C ALA A 1 18.94 -7.18 -9.31
N VAL A 2 19.31 -7.57 -10.53
CA VAL A 2 18.56 -8.53 -11.37
C VAL A 2 18.23 -9.88 -10.70
N LYS A 3 19.19 -10.51 -10.00
CA LYS A 3 18.95 -11.79 -9.31
C LYS A 3 17.88 -11.67 -8.21
N LYS A 4 17.91 -10.59 -7.42
CA LYS A 4 16.91 -10.31 -6.37
C LYS A 4 15.51 -10.12 -6.97
N PHE A 5 15.41 -9.36 -8.05
CA PHE A 5 14.15 -9.16 -8.77
C PHE A 5 13.57 -10.47 -9.32
N LYS A 6 14.42 -11.34 -9.89
CA LYS A 6 13.98 -12.68 -10.35
C LYS A 6 13.44 -13.53 -9.20
N VAL A 7 14.06 -13.46 -8.02
CA VAL A 7 13.55 -14.17 -6.82
C VAL A 7 12.20 -13.61 -6.39
N LEU A 8 12.05 -12.28 -6.33
CA LEU A 8 10.77 -11.64 -5.99
C LEU A 8 9.65 -12.05 -6.95
N LYS A 9 9.91 -12.13 -8.26
CA LYS A 9 8.90 -12.62 -9.22
C LYS A 9 8.47 -14.06 -8.95
N LYS A 10 9.37 -14.92 -8.49
CA LYS A 10 9.05 -16.32 -8.15
C LYS A 10 8.17 -16.46 -6.90
N MET A 11 8.10 -15.41 -6.08
CA MET A 11 7.25 -15.35 -4.88
C MET A 11 5.80 -14.99 -5.21
N ILE A 12 5.54 -14.45 -6.41
CA ILE A 12 4.19 -14.14 -6.89
C ILE A 12 3.38 -15.43 -6.97
N ASN A 13 2.15 -15.42 -6.44
CA ASN A 13 1.24 -16.55 -6.30
C ASN A 13 1.71 -17.67 -5.35
N VAL A 14 2.82 -17.46 -4.61
CA VAL A 14 3.24 -18.34 -3.50
C VAL A 14 3.00 -17.64 -2.17
N ASN A 15 3.58 -16.46 -2.00
CA ASN A 15 3.44 -15.64 -0.78
C ASN A 15 3.34 -14.14 -1.08
N VAL A 16 3.34 -13.74 -2.36
CA VAL A 16 3.01 -12.39 -2.82
C VAL A 16 1.80 -12.49 -3.74
N ILE A 17 0.77 -11.70 -3.46
CA ILE A 17 -0.43 -11.60 -4.31
C ILE A 17 -0.39 -10.26 -5.02
N LEU A 18 -0.61 -10.27 -6.33
CA LEU A 18 -0.80 -9.04 -7.10
C LEU A 18 -2.26 -8.64 -7.05
N VAL A 19 -2.50 -7.36 -6.85
CA VAL A 19 -3.84 -6.77 -6.80
C VAL A 19 -3.92 -5.71 -7.90
N ASN A 20 -5.02 -5.67 -8.63
CA ASN A 20 -5.24 -4.64 -9.65
C ASN A 20 -5.46 -3.27 -8.98
N GLU A 21 -4.65 -2.29 -9.35
CA GLU A 21 -4.70 -0.91 -8.85
C GLU A 21 -5.95 -0.15 -9.31
N ASP A 22 -6.50 -0.47 -10.48
CA ASP A 22 -7.70 0.19 -11.03
C ASP A 22 -8.88 0.09 -10.07
N THR A 23 -8.96 -1.02 -9.32
CA THR A 23 -10.00 -1.25 -8.30
C THR A 23 -9.95 -0.23 -7.16
N PHE A 24 -8.79 0.39 -6.91
CA PHE A 24 -8.55 1.27 -5.77
C PHE A 24 -8.21 2.70 -6.17
N ILE A 25 -8.11 3.00 -7.47
CA ILE A 25 -7.56 4.27 -7.93
C ILE A 25 -8.41 5.48 -7.51
N GLU A 26 -9.73 5.33 -7.49
CA GLU A 26 -10.65 6.40 -7.07
C GLU A 26 -10.50 6.71 -5.56
N GLU A 27 -10.49 5.67 -4.73
CA GLU A 27 -10.29 5.82 -3.29
C GLU A 27 -8.88 6.36 -2.97
N ALA A 28 -7.86 5.85 -3.65
CA ALA A 28 -6.49 6.34 -3.52
C ALA A 28 -6.37 7.82 -3.91
N PHE A 29 -7.05 8.24 -4.97
CA PHE A 29 -7.11 9.64 -5.37
C PHE A 29 -7.77 10.49 -4.28
N ASN A 30 -8.93 10.07 -3.74
CA ASN A 30 -9.60 10.77 -2.65
C ASN A 30 -8.73 10.90 -1.41
N ILE A 31 -8.03 9.83 -1.00
CA ILE A 31 -7.08 9.87 0.11
C ILE A 31 -5.94 10.84 -0.20
N SER A 32 -5.38 10.80 -1.41
CA SER A 32 -4.23 11.63 -1.81
C SER A 32 -4.53 13.13 -1.69
N VAL A 33 -5.72 13.55 -2.14
CA VAL A 33 -6.16 14.95 -2.08
C VAL A 33 -6.45 15.37 -0.64
N ASN A 34 -7.15 14.53 0.14
CA ASN A 34 -7.56 14.88 1.50
C ASN A 34 -6.41 14.84 2.53
N LYS A 35 -5.36 14.07 2.26
CA LYS A 35 -4.24 13.84 3.18
C LYS A 35 -2.91 14.43 2.69
N ASP A 36 -2.92 15.13 1.57
CA ASP A 36 -1.74 15.72 0.93
C ASP A 36 -0.60 14.69 0.81
N ILE A 37 -0.88 13.52 0.23
CA ILE A 37 0.10 12.43 0.02
C ILE A 37 0.04 11.97 -1.44
N THR A 38 1.08 11.29 -1.92
CA THR A 38 1.12 10.84 -3.32
C THR A 38 0.05 9.78 -3.59
N VAL A 39 -0.51 9.76 -4.81
CA VAL A 39 -1.50 8.75 -5.21
C VAL A 39 -0.95 7.32 -5.09
N TYR A 40 0.35 7.13 -5.33
CA TYR A 40 1.01 5.83 -5.19
C TYR A 40 1.04 5.35 -3.73
N ASP A 41 1.35 6.22 -2.77
CA ASP A 41 1.29 5.87 -1.36
C ASP A 41 -0.15 5.62 -0.90
N SER A 42 -1.10 6.38 -1.46
CA SER A 42 -2.53 6.21 -1.20
C SER A 42 -3.10 4.89 -1.72
N LEU A 43 -2.56 4.31 -2.79
CA LEU A 43 -3.00 2.98 -3.28
C LEU A 43 -2.81 1.90 -2.22
N TYR A 44 -1.67 1.92 -1.52
CA TYR A 44 -1.41 0.98 -0.42
C TYR A 44 -2.32 1.23 0.78
N LEU A 45 -2.62 2.50 1.08
CA LEU A 45 -3.58 2.86 2.15
C LEU A 45 -4.98 2.37 1.83
N ALA A 46 -5.47 2.60 0.60
CA ALA A 46 -6.77 2.15 0.13
C ALA A 46 -6.88 0.62 0.17
N LEU A 47 -5.85 -0.09 -0.30
CA LEU A 47 -5.79 -1.54 -0.23
C LEU A 47 -5.80 -2.06 1.22
N SER A 48 -5.04 -1.45 2.12
CA SER A 48 -5.02 -1.83 3.53
C SER A 48 -6.38 -1.62 4.21
N LEU A 49 -7.10 -0.54 3.88
CA LEU A 49 -8.46 -0.29 4.37
C LEU A 49 -9.44 -1.35 3.88
N GLU A 50 -9.46 -1.66 2.59
CA GLU A 50 -10.37 -2.66 2.02
C GLU A 50 -10.11 -4.06 2.57
N LYS A 51 -8.84 -4.46 2.67
CA LYS A 51 -8.45 -5.77 3.23
C LYS A 51 -8.50 -5.83 4.76
N LYS A 52 -8.74 -4.70 5.45
CA LYS A 52 -8.61 -4.58 6.92
C LYS A 52 -7.28 -5.14 7.42
N ALA A 53 -6.23 -4.91 6.64
CA ALA A 53 -4.91 -5.47 6.84
C ALA A 53 -3.95 -4.40 7.37
N PRO A 54 -2.96 -4.76 8.21
CA PRO A 54 -1.96 -3.81 8.63
C PRO A 54 -1.09 -3.35 7.45
N LEU A 55 -0.65 -2.10 7.49
CA LEU A 55 0.30 -1.55 6.51
C LEU A 55 1.74 -1.73 7.02
N ALA A 56 2.58 -2.40 6.25
CA ALA A 56 4.02 -2.44 6.48
C ALA A 56 4.68 -1.35 5.65
N THR A 57 5.28 -0.36 6.31
CA THR A 57 5.96 0.75 5.63
C THR A 57 7.00 1.37 6.55
N LEU A 58 8.15 1.75 5.99
CA LEU A 58 9.17 2.56 6.67
C LEU A 58 9.02 4.05 6.36
N ASP A 59 8.13 4.43 5.45
CA ASP A 59 7.88 5.83 5.11
C ASP A 59 7.10 6.53 6.24
N GLU A 60 7.66 7.61 6.78
CA GLU A 60 7.08 8.32 7.93
C GLU A 60 5.77 9.03 7.57
N LYS A 61 5.66 9.59 6.36
CA LYS A 61 4.48 10.31 5.90
C LYS A 61 3.31 9.35 5.71
N GLN A 62 3.53 8.23 5.02
CA GLN A 62 2.54 7.18 4.83
C GLN A 62 2.14 6.53 6.16
N ARG A 63 3.10 6.27 7.06
CA ARG A 63 2.83 5.76 8.41
C ARG A 63 1.93 6.71 9.21
N LYS A 64 2.16 8.02 9.13
CA LYS A 64 1.32 9.03 9.80
C LYS A 64 -0.11 8.98 9.28
N VAL A 65 -0.28 9.02 7.95
CA VAL A 65 -1.61 8.97 7.32
C VAL A 65 -2.34 7.66 7.64
N ALA A 66 -1.64 6.51 7.62
CA ALA A 66 -2.22 5.23 8.00
C ALA A 66 -2.80 5.23 9.43
N LYS A 67 -2.09 5.84 10.38
CA LYS A 67 -2.57 5.97 11.77
C LYS A 67 -3.79 6.88 11.86
N GLU A 68 -3.83 7.98 11.13
CA GLU A 68 -5.01 8.87 11.05
C GLU A 68 -6.24 8.14 10.49
N LEU A 69 -6.02 7.19 9.57
CA LEU A 69 -7.05 6.31 9.02
C LEU A 69 -7.35 5.09 9.91
N SER A 70 -6.83 5.06 11.14
CA SER A 70 -7.01 3.97 12.11
C SER A 70 -6.51 2.60 11.63
N LEU A 71 -5.55 2.58 10.70
CA LEU A 71 -4.85 1.36 10.29
C LEU A 71 -3.76 1.00 11.30
N LYS A 72 -3.61 -0.30 11.55
CA LYS A 72 -2.42 -0.83 12.23
C LYS A 72 -1.22 -0.70 11.30
N VAL A 73 -0.11 -0.13 11.78
CA VAL A 73 1.14 -0.03 11.01
C VAL A 73 2.21 -0.93 11.62
N LEU A 74 2.94 -1.65 10.76
CA LEU A 74 4.08 -2.49 11.12
C LEU A 74 5.41 -1.77 10.83
N PRO A 75 6.51 -2.17 11.49
CA PRO A 75 7.85 -1.73 11.12
C PRO A 75 8.18 -2.04 9.66
#